data_AF-A0AA42QPD2-F1
#
_entry.id   AF-A0AA42QPD2-F1
#
_cell.length_a   1.000
_cell.length_b   1.000
_cell.length_c   1.000
_cell.angle_alpha   90.00
_cell.angle_beta   90.00
_cell.angle_gamma   90.00
#
_symmetry.space_group_name_H-M   'P 1'
#
loop_
_entity.id
_entity.type
_entity.pdbx_description
1 polymer ?
#
loop_
_entity_poly.entity_id
_entity_poly.type
_entity_poly.pdbx_seq_one_letter_code
_entity_poly.pdbx_strand_id
1 'polypeptide(L)'
;MTHLSGHSKPDVKIVALGIILSCGVVYSIYSTVRHFYALNQINEAKEMMSDIQSLLVWSMHQYHDDVTQACHLKNIQQIAQSEEFQNMNRILKLQDQIRQKSQFVEQIKVNATPDLHGCITTAYFRKESFVSELIAGKYISYHYDFKTETIKCLTNIQKRSLVKPCTRL
;
A
#
# COMPACT_ATOMS: atom_id res chain seq x y z
N MET A 1 -37.52 6.39 64.11
CA MET A 1 -37.94 5.89 62.79
C MET A 1 -36.77 6.00 61.84
N THR A 2 -35.97 4.95 61.71
CA THR A 2 -34.84 4.85 60.79
C THR A 2 -35.32 4.21 59.50
N HIS A 3 -35.67 5.04 58.51
CA HIS A 3 -35.94 4.54 57.16
C HIS A 3 -34.59 4.23 56.51
N LEU A 4 -34.14 2.98 56.69
CA LEU A 4 -32.97 2.45 56.02
C LEU A 4 -33.21 2.49 54.51
N SER A 5 -32.35 3.26 53.84
CA SER A 5 -32.18 3.32 52.40
C SER A 5 -32.20 1.92 51.81
N GLY A 6 -33.28 1.57 51.12
CA GLY A 6 -33.39 0.34 50.34
C GLY A 6 -32.44 0.45 49.15
N HIS A 7 -31.18 0.03 49.34
CA HIS A 7 -30.28 -0.18 48.22
C HIS A 7 -30.90 -1.24 47.32
N SER A 8 -31.48 -0.79 46.21
CA SER A 8 -31.90 -1.66 45.10
C SER A 8 -30.69 -2.49 44.69
N LYS A 9 -30.75 -3.81 44.92
CA LYS A 9 -29.68 -4.72 44.49
C LYS A 9 -29.53 -4.55 42.98
N PRO A 10 -28.35 -4.20 42.47
CA PRO A 10 -28.18 -4.03 41.04
C PRO A 10 -28.52 -5.35 40.35
N ASP A 11 -29.47 -5.30 39.41
CA ASP A 11 -29.82 -6.47 38.61
C ASP A 11 -28.58 -6.90 37.83
N VAL A 12 -28.03 -8.06 38.20
CA VAL A 12 -26.79 -8.60 37.64
C VAL A 12 -26.88 -8.71 36.12
N LYS A 13 -28.08 -8.92 35.56
CA LYS A 13 -28.29 -8.93 34.11
C LYS A 13 -28.09 -7.55 33.49
N ILE A 14 -28.60 -6.49 34.13
CA ILE A 14 -28.44 -5.09 33.68
C ILE A 14 -26.96 -4.67 33.77
N VAL A 15 -26.28 -5.05 34.86
CA VAL A 15 -24.84 -4.77 35.03
C VAL A 15 -24.02 -5.50 33.96
N ALA A 16 -24.28 -6.80 33.74
CA ALA A 16 -23.59 -7.58 32.72
C ALA A 16 -23.82 -7.02 31.30
N LEU A 17 -25.04 -6.60 30.99
CA LEU A 17 -25.37 -5.99 29.70
C LEU A 17 -24.62 -4.65 29.51
N GLY A 18 -24.52 -3.85 30.58
CA GLY A 18 -23.73 -2.61 30.58
C GLY A 18 -22.24 -2.83 30.32
N ILE A 19 -21.65 -3.89 30.89
CA ILE A 19 -20.24 -4.27 30.65
C ILE A 19 -20.05 -4.75 29.21
N ILE A 20 -20.95 -5.58 28.68
CA ILE A 20 -20.85 -6.07 27.30
C ILE A 20 -20.95 -4.89 26.30
N LEU A 21 -21.89 -3.97 26.54
CA LEU A 21 -22.04 -2.78 25.71
C LEU A 21 -20.80 -1.88 25.77
N SER A 22 -20.24 -1.64 26.96
CA SER A 22 -19.04 -0.82 27.10
C SER A 22 -17.84 -1.48 26.41
N CYS A 23 -17.63 -2.78 26.58
CA CYS A 23 -16.60 -3.54 25.86
C CYS A 23 -16.80 -3.45 24.33
N GLY A 24 -18.05 -3.56 23.86
CA GLY A 24 -18.38 -3.46 22.43
C GLY A 24 -18.04 -2.10 21.83
N VAL A 25 -18.36 -1.01 22.56
CA VAL A 25 -18.03 0.36 22.14
C VAL A 25 -16.51 0.59 22.16
N VAL A 26 -15.81 0.15 23.20
CA VAL A 26 -14.35 0.27 23.27
C VAL A 26 -13.69 -0.50 22.12
N TYR A 27 -14.15 -1.72 21.84
CA TYR A 27 -13.64 -2.52 20.73
C TYR A 27 -13.91 -1.88 19.36
N SER A 28 -15.09 -1.29 19.16
CA SER A 28 -15.43 -0.63 17.89
C SER A 28 -14.56 0.60 17.65
N ILE A 29 -14.31 1.42 18.68
CA ILE A 29 -13.40 2.56 18.61
C ILE A 29 -11.98 2.08 18.29
N TYR A 30 -11.48 1.08 19.04
CA TYR A 30 -10.14 0.52 18.83
C TYR A 30 -9.94 0.01 17.40
N SER A 31 -10.89 -0.78 16.89
CA SER A 31 -10.87 -1.32 15.53
C SER A 31 -10.90 -0.22 14.45
N THR A 32 -11.67 0.85 14.71
CA THR A 32 -11.80 2.00 13.80
C THR A 32 -10.49 2.80 13.72
N VAL A 33 -9.87 3.12 14.86
CA VAL A 33 -8.58 3.82 14.90
C VAL A 33 -7.51 3.04 14.15
N ARG A 34 -7.43 1.73 14.40
CA ARG A 34 -6.49 0.85 13.71
C ARG A 34 -6.71 0.80 12.19
N HIS A 35 -7.97 0.83 11.77
CA HIS A 35 -8.33 0.84 10.36
C HIS A 35 -7.87 2.14 9.68
N PHE A 36 -8.17 3.30 10.25
CA PHE A 36 -7.76 4.59 9.68
C PHE A 36 -6.24 4.77 9.69
N TYR A 37 -5.57 4.29 10.73
CA TYR A 37 -4.11 4.29 10.78
C TYR A 37 -3.49 3.52 9.59
N ALA A 38 -3.96 2.30 9.34
CA ALA A 38 -3.52 1.51 8.19
C ALA A 38 -3.90 2.15 6.85
N LEU A 39 -5.09 2.77 6.77
CA LEU A 39 -5.57 3.42 5.56
C LEU A 39 -4.69 4.61 5.20
N ASN A 40 -4.25 5.40 6.19
CA ASN A 40 -3.35 6.53 5.96
C ASN A 40 -2.00 6.07 5.38
N GLN A 41 -1.40 5.02 5.96
CA GLN A 41 -0.15 4.44 5.46
C GLN A 41 -0.27 3.92 4.02
N ILE A 42 -1.40 3.30 3.69
CA ILE A 42 -1.69 2.86 2.32
C ILE A 42 -1.88 4.04 1.36
N ASN A 43 -2.57 5.09 1.79
CA ASN A 43 -2.80 6.25 0.93
C ASN A 43 -1.49 6.94 0.56
N GLU A 44 -0.58 7.11 1.52
CA GLU A 44 0.78 7.62 1.25
C GLU A 44 1.52 6.75 0.22
N ALA A 45 1.45 5.42 0.38
CA ALA A 45 2.05 4.50 -0.59
C ALA A 45 1.39 4.57 -1.98
N LYS A 46 0.06 4.70 -2.04
CA LYS A 46 -0.68 4.82 -3.30
C LYS A 46 -0.40 6.12 -4.02
N GLU A 47 -0.27 7.24 -3.29
CA GLU A 47 0.08 8.55 -3.84
C GLU A 47 1.46 8.48 -4.50
N MET A 48 2.47 7.99 -3.77
CA MET A 48 3.81 7.76 -4.34
C MET A 48 3.78 6.84 -5.56
N MET A 49 3.04 5.73 -5.49
CA MET A 49 2.94 4.82 -6.64
C MET A 49 2.18 5.44 -7.80
N SER A 50 1.21 6.34 -7.55
CA SER A 50 0.46 7.06 -8.57
C SER A 50 1.38 8.03 -9.32
N ASP A 51 2.25 8.74 -8.61
CA ASP A 51 3.25 9.63 -9.22
C ASP A 51 4.20 8.84 -10.12
N ILE A 52 4.69 7.70 -9.65
CA ILE A 52 5.56 6.80 -10.43
C ILE A 52 4.84 6.28 -11.67
N GLN A 53 3.58 5.87 -11.55
CA GLN A 53 2.78 5.41 -12.69
C GLN A 53 2.54 6.54 -13.68
N SER A 54 2.26 7.75 -13.21
CA SER A 54 2.01 8.90 -14.08
C SER A 54 3.26 9.27 -14.87
N LEU A 55 4.43 9.22 -14.22
CA LEU A 55 5.73 9.36 -14.88
C LEU A 55 5.97 8.24 -15.89
N LEU A 56 5.69 6.98 -15.52
CA LEU A 56 5.86 5.83 -16.41
C LEU A 56 4.96 5.93 -17.65
N VAL A 57 3.69 6.29 -17.49
CA VAL A 57 2.74 6.50 -18.59
C VAL A 57 3.19 7.65 -19.49
N TRP A 58 3.60 8.77 -18.91
CA TRP A 58 4.13 9.91 -19.67
C TRP A 58 5.38 9.53 -20.47
N SER A 59 6.32 8.80 -19.86
CA SER A 59 7.53 8.33 -20.53
C SER A 59 7.23 7.30 -21.61
N MET A 60 6.24 6.43 -21.42
CA MET A 60 5.77 5.51 -22.46
C MET A 60 5.18 6.24 -23.67
N HIS A 61 4.51 7.37 -23.45
CA HIS A 61 3.96 8.17 -24.54
C HIS A 61 5.06 8.88 -25.36
N GLN A 62 6.11 9.35 -24.70
CA GLN A 62 7.17 10.14 -25.35
C GLN A 62 8.35 9.28 -25.85
N TYR A 63 8.67 8.17 -25.18
CA TYR A 63 9.86 7.34 -25.36
C TYR A 63 9.51 5.84 -25.34
N HIS A 64 8.48 5.44 -26.10
CA HIS A 64 7.88 4.11 -26.04
C HIS A 64 8.89 2.95 -26.13
N ASP A 65 9.77 2.97 -27.14
CA ASP A 65 10.71 1.89 -27.40
C ASP A 65 11.76 1.75 -26.28
N ASP A 66 12.27 2.89 -25.79
CA ASP A 66 13.27 2.95 -24.72
C ASP A 66 12.71 2.42 -23.39
N VAL A 67 11.48 2.82 -23.03
CA VAL A 67 10.84 2.37 -21.78
C VAL A 67 10.47 0.89 -21.84
N THR A 68 10.01 0.42 -23.00
CA THR A 68 9.73 -0.99 -23.25
C THR A 68 11.02 -1.81 -23.08
N GLN A 69 12.12 -1.37 -23.69
CA GLN A 69 13.43 -2.01 -23.55
C GLN A 69 13.90 -2.03 -22.09
N ALA A 70 13.78 -0.92 -21.37
CA ALA A 70 14.22 -0.85 -19.97
C ALA A 70 13.41 -1.73 -19.03
N CYS A 71 12.09 -1.82 -19.20
CA CYS A 71 11.30 -2.75 -18.40
C CYS A 71 11.70 -4.20 -18.71
N HIS A 72 12.00 -4.53 -19.97
CA HIS A 72 12.33 -5.88 -20.43
C HIS A 72 13.73 -6.37 -20.03
N LEU A 73 14.59 -5.46 -19.59
CA LEU A 73 15.93 -5.77 -19.09
C LEU A 73 15.83 -6.55 -17.75
N LYS A 74 15.77 -7.88 -17.83
CA LYS A 74 15.95 -8.78 -16.69
C LYS A 74 17.37 -8.58 -16.11
N ASN A 75 17.46 -8.44 -14.79
CA ASN A 75 18.68 -8.24 -13.98
C ASN A 75 19.18 -6.80 -13.82
N ILE A 76 18.47 -6.06 -12.95
CA ILE A 76 18.85 -4.74 -12.42
C ILE A 76 20.27 -4.70 -11.80
N GLN A 77 20.89 -5.83 -11.47
CA GLN A 77 22.23 -5.86 -10.86
C GLN A 77 23.41 -5.79 -11.84
N GLN A 78 23.23 -6.03 -13.15
CA GLN A 78 24.32 -5.90 -14.14
C GLN A 78 24.16 -4.68 -15.08
N ILE A 79 22.99 -4.05 -15.09
CA ILE A 79 22.64 -3.00 -16.07
C ILE A 79 22.81 -1.58 -15.50
N ALA A 80 23.01 -1.44 -14.18
CA ALA A 80 23.37 -0.16 -13.56
C ALA A 80 24.68 0.47 -14.11
N GLN A 81 25.44 -0.27 -14.92
CA GLN A 81 26.69 0.16 -15.56
C GLN A 81 26.58 0.40 -17.07
N SER A 82 25.45 0.15 -17.75
CA SER A 82 25.33 0.48 -19.18
C SER A 82 24.99 1.96 -19.39
N GLU A 83 25.65 2.60 -20.36
CA GLU A 83 25.47 4.04 -20.64
C GLU A 83 24.01 4.39 -21.01
N GLU A 84 23.32 3.49 -21.72
CA GLU A 84 21.92 3.64 -22.12
C GLU A 84 20.98 3.67 -20.90
N PHE A 85 21.22 2.80 -19.91
CA PHE A 85 20.42 2.77 -18.68
C PHE A 85 20.74 3.97 -17.78
N GLN A 86 21.99 4.43 -17.73
CA GLN A 86 22.36 5.67 -17.03
C GLN A 86 21.72 6.91 -17.69
N ASN A 87 21.64 6.96 -19.02
CA ASN A 87 20.96 8.03 -19.74
C ASN A 87 19.45 8.00 -19.52
N MET A 88 18.83 6.82 -19.51
CA MET A 88 17.41 6.68 -19.17
C MET A 88 17.11 7.04 -17.72
N ASN A 89 17.95 6.65 -16.76
CA ASN A 89 17.85 7.12 -15.37
C ASN A 89 17.89 8.65 -15.27
N ARG A 90 18.64 9.28 -16.17
CA ARG A 90 18.76 10.74 -16.30
C ARG A 90 17.50 11.39 -16.91
N ILE A 91 16.92 10.76 -17.95
CA ILE A 91 15.66 11.19 -18.59
C ILE A 91 14.48 11.02 -17.63
N LEU A 92 14.45 9.90 -16.92
CA LEU A 92 13.38 9.56 -15.99
C LEU A 92 13.51 10.30 -14.66
N LYS A 93 14.71 10.70 -14.22
CA LYS A 93 15.01 11.22 -12.86
C LYS A 93 14.42 10.37 -11.72
N LEU A 94 13.95 9.15 -12.01
CA LEU A 94 13.17 8.33 -11.09
C LEU A 94 14.04 7.87 -9.92
N GLN A 95 15.34 7.63 -10.15
CA GLN A 95 16.19 7.07 -9.09
C GLN A 95 16.65 8.11 -8.06
N ASP A 96 16.92 9.36 -8.47
CA ASP A 96 17.39 10.42 -7.57
C ASP A 96 16.26 11.30 -7.00
N GLN A 97 15.11 11.40 -7.70
CA GLN A 97 13.96 12.18 -7.22
C GLN A 97 12.89 11.36 -6.49
N ILE A 98 12.79 10.04 -6.69
CA ILE A 98 12.08 9.17 -5.72
C ILE A 98 13.01 8.97 -4.52
N ARG A 99 13.25 10.07 -3.81
CA ARG A 99 13.81 10.01 -2.46
C ARG A 99 12.77 9.25 -1.65
N GLN A 100 13.04 7.97 -1.40
CA GLN A 100 12.29 6.98 -0.63
C GLN A 100 12.01 7.42 0.82
N LYS A 101 11.45 8.61 1.04
CA LYS A 101 11.08 9.12 2.35
C LYS A 101 9.61 8.86 2.63
N SER A 102 9.13 7.66 2.31
CA SER A 102 8.04 7.13 3.09
C SER A 102 8.63 6.40 4.28
N GLN A 103 8.18 6.79 5.46
CA GLN A 103 8.49 6.07 6.68
C GLN A 103 7.92 4.63 6.64
N PHE A 104 6.95 4.33 5.77
CA PHE A 104 6.22 3.04 5.76
C PHE A 104 6.62 2.10 4.62
N VAL A 105 7.13 2.61 3.51
CA VAL A 105 7.57 1.81 2.35
C VAL A 105 9.06 1.48 2.49
N GLU A 106 9.39 0.21 2.34
CA GLU A 106 10.76 -0.31 2.44
C GLU A 106 11.49 -0.14 1.10
N GLN A 107 10.83 -0.53 0.02
CA GLN A 107 11.40 -0.51 -1.32
C GLN A 107 10.29 -0.45 -2.37
N ILE A 108 10.63 0.12 -3.52
CA ILE A 108 9.82 0.06 -4.73
C ILE A 108 10.62 -0.70 -5.77
N LYS A 109 10.02 -1.71 -6.39
CA LYS A 109 10.61 -2.51 -7.47
C LYS A 109 9.83 -2.27 -8.75
N VAL A 110 10.55 -2.16 -9.87
CA VAL A 110 9.96 -2.07 -11.21
C VAL A 110 10.54 -3.20 -12.04
N ASN A 111 9.68 -4.10 -12.54
CA ASN A 111 10.07 -5.28 -13.31
C ASN A 111 9.17 -5.40 -14.56
N ALA A 112 9.66 -5.98 -15.67
CA ALA A 112 8.75 -6.39 -16.73
C ALA A 112 7.78 -7.49 -16.31
N THR A 113 6.62 -7.53 -16.98
CA THR A 113 5.75 -8.71 -16.97
C THR A 113 6.45 -9.90 -17.63
N PRO A 114 6.09 -11.15 -17.28
CA PRO A 114 6.72 -12.34 -17.86
C PRO A 114 6.63 -12.43 -19.39
N ASP A 115 5.56 -11.88 -19.96
CA ASP A 115 5.27 -11.85 -21.40
C ASP A 115 5.87 -10.62 -22.10
N LEU A 116 6.60 -9.76 -21.38
CA LEU A 116 7.26 -8.57 -21.94
C LEU A 116 6.26 -7.65 -22.67
N HIS A 117 5.06 -7.52 -22.14
CA HIS A 117 4.05 -6.58 -22.66
C HIS A 117 3.65 -5.53 -21.63
N GLY A 118 4.41 -5.40 -20.54
CA GLY A 118 4.08 -4.44 -19.50
C GLY A 118 5.18 -4.29 -18.46
N CYS A 119 4.99 -3.28 -17.61
CA CYS A 119 5.79 -3.06 -16.41
C CYS A 119 4.96 -3.31 -15.17
N ILE A 120 5.62 -3.83 -14.14
CA ILE A 120 5.08 -4.07 -12.82
C ILE A 120 5.85 -3.19 -11.84
N THR A 121 5.15 -2.24 -11.23
CA THR A 121 5.69 -1.41 -10.14
C THR A 121 5.10 -1.90 -8.82
N THR A 122 5.94 -2.40 -7.92
CA THR A 122 5.52 -2.94 -6.61
C THR A 122 6.15 -2.15 -5.48
N ALA A 123 5.33 -1.61 -4.57
CA ALA A 123 5.80 -1.05 -3.30
C ALA A 123 5.61 -2.06 -2.17
N TYR A 124 6.68 -2.31 -1.42
CA TYR A 124 6.69 -3.22 -0.27
C TYR A 124 6.67 -2.40 1.02
N PHE A 125 5.75 -2.71 1.92
CA PHE A 125 5.68 -2.08 3.25
C PHE A 125 6.71 -2.69 4.19
N ARG A 126 7.34 -1.83 5.00
CA ARG A 126 8.29 -2.25 6.04
C ARG A 126 7.64 -3.23 7.02
N LYS A 127 8.46 -4.12 7.55
CA LYS A 127 8.07 -5.05 8.62
C LYS A 127 8.53 -4.51 9.99
N GLU A 128 8.14 -3.28 10.30
CA GLU A 128 8.51 -2.57 11.53
C GLU A 128 7.27 -2.31 12.41
N SER A 129 7.46 -2.11 13.73
CA SER A 129 6.36 -2.03 14.70
C SER A 129 5.46 -0.80 14.55
N PHE A 130 5.96 0.28 13.93
CA PHE A 130 5.16 1.46 13.60
C PHE A 130 4.36 1.29 12.30
N VAL A 131 4.61 0.26 11.51
CA VAL A 131 3.74 -0.07 10.38
C VAL A 131 2.58 -0.90 10.90
N SER A 132 1.36 -0.60 10.44
CA SER A 132 0.19 -1.36 10.86
C SER A 132 0.37 -2.84 10.51
N GLU A 133 0.12 -3.74 11.46
CA GLU A 133 0.17 -5.20 11.23
C GLU A 133 -0.71 -5.66 10.04
N LEU A 134 -1.72 -4.86 9.70
CA LEU A 134 -2.63 -5.14 8.59
C LEU A 134 -1.91 -5.08 7.24
N ILE A 135 -0.77 -4.39 7.16
CA ILE A 135 -0.01 -4.12 5.94
C ILE A 135 1.49 -4.38 6.07
N ALA A 136 2.04 -4.52 7.27
CA ALA A 136 3.46 -4.74 7.49
C ALA A 136 3.96 -5.99 6.74
N GLY A 137 5.02 -5.84 5.94
CA GLY A 137 5.57 -6.89 5.08
C GLY A 137 4.69 -7.29 3.89
N LYS A 138 3.61 -6.55 3.61
CA LYS A 138 2.72 -6.74 2.45
C LYS A 138 3.12 -5.79 1.33
N TYR A 139 2.44 -5.86 0.19
CA TYR A 139 2.73 -5.01 -0.96
C TYR A 139 1.48 -4.56 -1.71
N ILE A 140 1.63 -3.48 -2.47
CA ILE A 140 0.70 -3.07 -3.54
C ILE A 140 1.50 -3.04 -4.83
N SER A 141 0.92 -3.56 -5.91
CA SER A 141 1.54 -3.66 -7.21
C SER A 141 0.63 -3.04 -8.28
N TYR A 142 1.19 -2.22 -9.15
CA TYR A 142 0.53 -1.69 -10.34
C TYR A 142 1.15 -2.29 -11.58
N HIS A 143 0.31 -2.92 -12.40
CA HIS A 143 0.68 -3.62 -13.62
C HIS A 143 0.18 -2.77 -14.78
N TYR A 144 1.09 -2.13 -15.49
CA TYR A 144 0.79 -1.37 -16.70
C TYR A 144 0.97 -2.28 -17.91
N ASP A 145 -0.10 -2.46 -18.68
CA ASP A 145 -0.10 -3.20 -19.94
C ASP A 145 0.11 -2.21 -21.09
N PHE A 146 1.18 -2.41 -21.86
CA PHE A 146 1.56 -1.52 -22.97
C PHE A 146 0.61 -1.61 -24.16
N LYS A 147 -0.04 -2.75 -24.37
CA LYS A 147 -0.93 -2.95 -25.52
C LYS A 147 -2.29 -2.33 -25.31
N THR A 148 -2.81 -2.46 -24.10
CA THR A 148 -4.14 -1.95 -23.75
C THR A 148 -4.08 -0.60 -23.05
N GLU A 149 -2.88 -0.13 -22.70
CA GLU A 149 -2.63 1.08 -21.92
C GLU A 149 -3.39 1.12 -20.58
N THR A 150 -3.67 -0.06 -20.01
CA THR A 150 -4.44 -0.18 -18.77
C THR A 150 -3.55 -0.48 -17.57
N ILE A 151 -3.92 0.10 -16.42
CA ILE A 151 -3.29 -0.19 -15.13
C ILE A 151 -4.18 -1.15 -14.32
N LYS A 152 -3.61 -2.27 -13.88
CA LYS A 152 -4.25 -3.20 -12.94
C LYS A 152 -3.54 -3.13 -11.59
N CYS A 153 -4.31 -3.00 -10.50
CA CYS A 153 -3.76 -3.07 -9.15
C CYS A 153 -3.88 -4.47 -8.56
N LEU A 154 -2.78 -5.01 -8.04
CA LEU A 154 -2.70 -6.28 -7.30
C LEU A 154 -2.13 -6.07 -5.88
N THR A 155 -2.53 -6.89 -4.92
CA THR A 155 -2.02 -6.82 -3.54
C THR A 155 -2.22 -8.13 -2.77
N ASN A 156 -1.37 -8.40 -1.79
CA ASN A 156 -1.57 -9.46 -0.78
C ASN A 156 -2.17 -8.91 0.54
N ILE A 157 -2.63 -7.65 0.57
CA ILE A 157 -3.32 -7.08 1.73
C ILE A 157 -4.72 -7.68 1.85
N GLN A 158 -4.92 -8.47 2.90
CA GLN A 158 -6.16 -9.23 3.11
C GLN A 158 -7.39 -8.35 3.40
N LYS A 159 -7.23 -7.24 4.15
CA LYS A 159 -8.36 -6.40 4.57
C LYS A 159 -8.90 -5.58 3.39
N ARG A 160 -9.98 -6.08 2.77
CA ARG A 160 -10.60 -5.49 1.56
C ARG A 160 -10.91 -4.00 1.67
N SER A 161 -11.35 -3.52 2.84
CA SER A 161 -11.70 -2.11 3.02
C SER A 161 -10.52 -1.15 2.84
N LEU A 162 -9.29 -1.64 2.98
CA LEU A 162 -8.05 -0.86 2.80
C LEU A 162 -7.61 -0.74 1.32
N VAL A 163 -7.95 -1.73 0.50
CA VAL A 163 -7.43 -1.90 -0.87
C VAL A 163 -8.55 -2.16 -1.87
N LYS A 164 -9.71 -1.49 -1.69
CA LYS A 164 -10.89 -1.63 -2.57
C LYS A 164 -10.61 -1.61 -4.08
N PRO A 165 -9.73 -0.74 -4.64
CA PRO A 165 -9.49 -0.70 -6.08
C PRO A 165 -8.52 -1.80 -6.58
N CYS A 166 -7.97 -2.62 -5.69
CA CYS A 166 -6.97 -3.62 -6.03
C CYS A 166 -7.54 -5.04 -5.97
N THR A 167 -7.16 -5.86 -6.94
CA THR A 167 -7.41 -7.30 -6.92
C THR A 167 -6.50 -7.95 -5.87
N ARG A 168 -7.08 -8.74 -4.98
CA ARG A 168 -6.32 -9.48 -3.96
C ARG A 168 -5.86 -10.82 -4.53
N LEU A 169 -4.62 -11.19 -4.23
CA LEU A 169 -4.01 -12.48 -4.57
C LEU A 169 -4.20 -13.50 -3.44
#